data_AF-A0A524QQJ3-F1
#
_entry.id   AF-A0A524QQJ3-F1
#
_cell.length_a   1.000
_cell.length_b   1.000
_cell.length_c   1.000
_cell.angle_alpha   90.00
_cell.angle_beta   90.00
_cell.angle_gamma   90.00
#
_symmetry.space_group_name_H-M   'P 1'
#
loop_
_entity.id
_entity.type
_entity.pdbx_description
1 polymer ?
#
loop_
_entity_poly.entity_id
_entity_poly.type
_entity_poly.pdbx_seq_one_letter_code
_entity_poly.pdbx_strand_id
1 'polypeptide(L)'
;MFSYRRADNGGWATNYLMNFDKVGDGGLYSTVEDLARWDAAFYADLLDVEGFAAKMYQRGVLTGGDTIAYARGLAISPRRGLTRVLHGGSLMGFRTGIARYPDQRTTVITLCNVSSARSGALSAAVEDIVLGGSFLEPVTPTSAPGGAQSVTVKPAQVPEDVIRQMAGTYRSEELRATWVLEPAADKLVLKVPGDDGVDFLPKAETVYSGSGVTLTFVREGDQVVAFVLQAGRVKNLRFDRVP
;
A
#
# COMPACT_ATOMS: atom_id res chain seq x y z
N MET A 1 17.49 -8.68 10.17
CA MET A 1 17.43 -8.61 8.70
C MET A 1 17.32 -7.15 8.30
N PHE A 2 18.05 -6.68 7.29
CA PHE A 2 17.99 -5.28 6.85
C PHE A 2 17.27 -5.16 5.50
N SER A 3 16.66 -3.99 5.30
CA SER A 3 16.06 -3.60 4.02
C SER A 3 16.69 -2.30 3.53
N TYR A 4 16.62 -2.06 2.23
CA TYR A 4 17.42 -1.02 1.56
C TYR A 4 16.57 -0.11 0.67
N ARG A 5 17.08 1.10 0.46
CA ARG A 5 16.59 2.08 -0.51
C ARG A 5 17.77 2.70 -1.25
N ARG A 6 17.48 3.31 -2.41
CA ARG A 6 18.46 4.18 -3.07
C ARG A 6 18.61 5.46 -2.24
N ALA A 7 19.85 5.89 -2.03
CA ALA A 7 20.16 7.19 -1.44
C ALA A 7 20.32 8.26 -2.53
N ASP A 8 20.19 9.53 -2.17
CA ASP A 8 20.24 10.65 -3.13
C ASP A 8 21.61 10.80 -3.77
N ASN A 9 22.66 10.38 -3.07
CA ASN A 9 24.03 10.29 -3.59
C ASN A 9 24.25 9.12 -4.57
N GLY A 10 23.19 8.42 -4.97
CA GLY A 10 23.25 7.25 -5.84
C GLY A 10 23.77 5.98 -5.15
N GLY A 11 24.04 6.01 -3.84
CA GLY A 11 24.40 4.83 -3.05
C GLY A 11 23.19 4.04 -2.54
N TRP A 12 23.43 3.16 -1.58
CA TRP A 12 22.39 2.44 -0.84
C TRP A 12 22.32 2.94 0.59
N ALA A 13 21.11 3.09 1.10
CA ALA A 13 20.85 3.36 2.51
C ALA A 13 19.96 2.26 3.09
N THR A 14 20.10 2.01 4.39
CA THR A 14 19.10 1.22 5.11
C THR A 14 17.76 1.94 5.04
N ASN A 15 16.71 1.20 4.71
CA ASN A 15 15.36 1.71 4.69
C ASN A 15 14.70 1.34 6.01
N TYR A 16 14.60 2.33 6.89
CA TYR A 16 14.00 2.34 8.23
C TYR A 16 14.03 1.01 9.00
N LEU A 17 14.74 1.01 10.13
CA LEU A 17 14.71 -0.09 11.08
C LEU A 17 13.40 -0.05 11.85
N MET A 18 12.57 -1.09 11.74
CA MET A 18 11.41 -1.24 12.62
C MET A 18 11.88 -1.21 14.07
N ASN A 19 11.44 -0.21 14.82
CA ASN A 19 11.70 -0.02 16.25
C ASN A 19 10.42 -0.26 17.09
N PHE A 20 9.44 -0.96 16.52
CA PHE A 20 8.20 -1.33 17.17
C PHE A 20 7.88 -2.79 16.86
N ASP A 21 7.21 -3.46 17.79
CA ASP A 21 6.75 -4.83 17.58
C ASP A 21 5.50 -4.83 16.70
N LYS A 22 5.50 -5.66 15.65
CA LYS A 22 4.36 -5.89 14.78
C LYS A 22 4.00 -7.37 14.80
N VAL A 23 2.76 -7.66 15.17
CA VAL A 23 2.18 -9.01 15.19
C VAL A 23 0.80 -8.99 14.53
N GLY A 24 0.39 -10.11 13.94
CA GLY A 24 -0.90 -10.24 13.26
C GLY A 24 -0.86 -9.81 11.79
N ASP A 25 -0.75 -8.51 11.50
CA ASP A 25 -0.77 -7.96 10.12
C ASP A 25 0.59 -8.02 9.40
N GLY A 26 1.65 -8.38 10.13
CA GLY A 26 3.01 -8.53 9.63
C GLY A 26 3.98 -8.95 10.73
N GLY A 27 5.29 -8.75 10.50
CA GLY A 27 6.35 -9.02 11.48
C GLY A 27 7.01 -10.40 11.37
N LEU A 28 6.45 -11.31 10.57
CA LEU A 28 7.07 -12.59 10.28
C LEU A 28 8.31 -12.42 9.39
N TYR A 29 9.43 -12.99 9.81
CA TYR A 29 10.61 -13.21 8.98
C TYR A 29 10.69 -14.68 8.60
N SER A 30 10.96 -14.97 7.34
CA SER A 30 10.98 -16.33 6.81
C SER A 30 11.85 -16.40 5.55
N THR A 31 12.03 -17.61 5.01
CA THR A 31 12.74 -17.87 3.75
C THR A 31 11.81 -18.47 2.71
N VAL A 32 12.29 -18.60 1.48
CA VAL A 32 11.51 -19.26 0.42
C VAL A 32 11.27 -20.74 0.72
N GLU A 33 12.21 -21.41 1.41
CA GLU A 33 12.13 -22.81 1.81
C GLU A 33 11.05 -23.02 2.89
N ASP A 34 10.99 -22.14 3.89
CA ASP A 34 9.97 -22.19 4.92
C ASP A 34 8.58 -21.92 4.35
N LEU A 35 8.46 -20.94 3.46
CA LEU A 35 7.20 -20.66 2.77
C LEU A 35 6.80 -21.78 1.80
N ALA A 36 7.75 -22.51 1.21
CA ALA A 36 7.46 -23.71 0.41
C ALA A 36 6.96 -24.88 1.28
N ARG A 37 7.45 -25.02 2.52
CA ARG A 37 6.90 -25.99 3.49
C ARG A 37 5.49 -25.60 3.93
N TRP A 38 5.28 -24.31 4.21
CA TRP A 38 3.94 -23.76 4.47
C TRP A 38 2.98 -24.02 3.31
N ASP A 39 3.48 -23.90 2.08
CA ASP A 39 2.75 -24.26 0.89
C ASP A 39 2.36 -25.75 0.93
N ALA A 40 3.32 -26.66 1.04
CA ALA A 40 3.08 -28.10 1.06
C ALA A 40 1.99 -28.53 2.06
N ALA A 41 1.86 -27.84 3.21
CA ALA A 41 0.84 -28.10 4.21
C ALA A 41 -0.61 -27.99 3.72
N PHE A 42 -0.91 -27.15 2.71
CA PHE A 42 -2.25 -27.06 2.12
C PHE A 42 -2.64 -28.30 1.30
N TYR A 43 -1.67 -29.10 0.87
CA TYR A 43 -1.91 -30.29 0.04
C TYR A 43 -1.74 -31.61 0.79
N ALA A 44 -0.93 -31.61 1.85
CA ALA A 44 -0.51 -32.82 2.55
C ALA A 44 -1.21 -33.04 3.90
N ASP A 45 -2.29 -32.29 4.18
CA ASP A 45 -3.09 -32.38 5.42
C ASP A 45 -2.21 -32.33 6.69
N LEU A 46 -1.14 -31.52 6.64
CA LEU A 46 -0.16 -31.42 7.74
C LEU A 46 -0.67 -30.58 8.90
N LEU A 47 -1.81 -29.92 8.73
CA LEU A 47 -2.45 -29.09 9.72
C LEU A 47 -3.63 -29.90 10.22
N ASP A 48 -3.66 -30.22 11.51
CA ASP A 48 -4.73 -30.95 12.20
C ASP A 48 -6.04 -30.13 12.24
N VAL A 49 -6.51 -29.77 11.05
CA VAL A 49 -7.62 -28.86 10.77
C VAL A 49 -8.30 -29.38 9.51
N GLU A 50 -9.37 -30.15 9.70
CA GLU A 50 -10.15 -30.70 8.61
C GLU A 50 -10.54 -29.62 7.58
N GLY A 51 -10.25 -29.88 6.31
CA GLY A 51 -10.59 -28.98 5.21
C GLY A 51 -9.87 -27.63 5.27
N PHE A 52 -8.68 -27.55 5.88
CA PHE A 52 -7.93 -26.31 6.07
C PHE A 52 -7.84 -25.46 4.80
N ALA A 53 -7.41 -26.04 3.67
CA ALA A 53 -7.27 -25.31 2.42
C ALA A 53 -8.62 -24.73 1.94
N ALA A 54 -9.68 -25.54 1.97
CA ALA A 54 -11.02 -25.11 1.59
C ALA A 54 -11.52 -23.95 2.48
N LYS A 55 -11.28 -24.02 3.80
CA LYS A 55 -11.61 -22.94 4.74
C LYS A 55 -10.81 -21.66 4.46
N MET A 56 -9.54 -21.78 4.11
CA MET A 56 -8.68 -20.64 3.76
C MET A 56 -9.10 -19.98 2.43
N TYR A 57 -9.61 -20.76 1.49
CA TYR A 57 -10.06 -20.29 0.17
C TYR A 57 -11.52 -19.82 0.15
N GLN A 58 -12.25 -19.99 1.25
CA GLN A 58 -13.63 -19.53 1.36
C GLN A 58 -13.68 -18.00 1.32
N ARG A 59 -14.16 -17.45 0.19
CA ARG A 59 -14.32 -16.00 -0.02
C ARG A 59 -15.37 -15.42 0.90
N GLY A 60 -15.16 -14.17 1.32
CA GLY A 60 -16.13 -13.42 2.10
C GLY A 60 -17.38 -13.08 1.30
N VAL A 61 -18.54 -13.11 1.98
CA VAL A 61 -19.82 -12.64 1.45
C VAL A 61 -20.22 -11.40 2.23
N LEU A 62 -20.49 -10.30 1.54
CA LEU A 62 -20.93 -9.04 2.14
C LEU A 62 -22.37 -9.16 2.63
N THR A 63 -22.79 -8.22 3.48
CA THR A 63 -24.17 -8.15 3.99
C THR A 63 -25.22 -8.00 2.88
N GLY A 64 -24.83 -7.50 1.70
CA GLY A 64 -25.67 -7.42 0.51
C GLY A 64 -25.72 -8.70 -0.36
N GLY A 65 -24.97 -9.75 -0.01
CA GLY A 65 -24.92 -11.01 -0.76
C GLY A 65 -23.76 -11.12 -1.76
N ASP A 66 -23.07 -10.02 -2.06
CA ASP A 66 -21.93 -10.02 -2.97
C ASP A 66 -20.74 -10.82 -2.41
N THR A 67 -20.11 -11.64 -3.25
CA THR A 67 -18.89 -12.36 -2.90
C THR A 67 -17.65 -11.59 -3.34
N ILE A 68 -16.73 -11.32 -2.42
CA ILE A 68 -15.51 -10.56 -2.71
C ILE A 68 -14.34 -11.44 -3.14
N ALA A 69 -13.37 -10.86 -3.85
CA ALA A 69 -12.12 -11.51 -4.25
C ALA A 69 -11.09 -11.66 -3.10
N TYR A 70 -11.57 -11.82 -1.86
CA TYR A 70 -10.75 -11.95 -0.66
C TYR A 70 -11.34 -13.00 0.27
N ALA A 71 -10.45 -13.77 0.88
CA ALA A 71 -10.74 -14.82 1.84
C ALA A 71 -9.91 -14.57 3.12
N ARG A 72 -9.65 -15.61 3.92
CA ARG A 72 -8.99 -15.51 5.23
C ARG A 72 -7.51 -15.10 5.14
N GLY A 73 -7.25 -13.83 4.84
CA GLY A 73 -5.89 -13.32 4.62
C GLY A 73 -5.33 -13.64 3.23
N LEU A 74 -6.18 -13.95 2.25
CA LEU A 74 -5.77 -14.37 0.91
C LEU A 74 -6.62 -13.67 -0.14
N ALA A 75 -5.99 -13.05 -1.14
CA ALA A 75 -6.70 -12.59 -2.32
C ALA A 75 -6.90 -13.76 -3.29
N ILE A 76 -8.08 -13.85 -3.90
CA ILE A 76 -8.42 -14.89 -4.88
C ILE A 76 -8.85 -14.18 -6.15
N SER A 77 -7.95 -14.17 -7.13
CA SER A 77 -8.15 -13.48 -8.40
C SER A 77 -7.61 -14.35 -9.52
N PRO A 78 -8.41 -14.70 -10.53
CA PRO A 78 -7.93 -15.52 -11.64
C PRO A 78 -6.83 -14.81 -12.42
N ARG A 79 -5.94 -15.60 -13.03
CA ARG A 79 -4.95 -15.10 -14.00
C ARG A 79 -4.97 -15.99 -15.23
N ARG A 80 -5.33 -15.42 -16.37
CA ARG A 80 -5.38 -16.10 -17.68
C ARG A 80 -6.15 -17.43 -17.63
N GLY A 81 -7.35 -17.37 -17.06
CA GLY A 81 -8.24 -18.51 -16.83
C GLY A 81 -7.88 -19.46 -15.66
N LEU A 82 -6.73 -19.29 -15.00
CA LEU A 82 -6.35 -20.14 -13.86
C LEU A 82 -6.74 -19.52 -12.52
N THR A 83 -7.22 -20.35 -11.59
CA THR A 83 -7.45 -19.95 -10.20
C THR A 83 -6.13 -19.61 -9.52
N ARG A 84 -5.98 -18.36 -9.07
CA ARG A 84 -4.78 -17.90 -8.39
C ARG A 84 -5.14 -17.31 -7.02
N VAL A 85 -4.49 -17.86 -6.00
CA VAL A 85 -4.61 -17.45 -4.60
C VAL A 85 -3.31 -16.80 -4.19
N LEU A 86 -3.34 -15.57 -3.68
CA LEU A 86 -2.13 -14.81 -3.44
C LEU A 86 -2.19 -13.92 -2.21
N HIS A 87 -1.00 -13.54 -1.75
CA HIS A 87 -0.85 -12.41 -0.84
C HIS A 87 0.48 -11.70 -1.12
N GLY A 88 0.46 -10.37 -1.00
CA GLY A 88 1.65 -9.54 -1.07
C GLY A 88 2.13 -9.13 0.32
N GLY A 89 3.30 -8.53 0.39
CA GLY A 89 3.78 -7.87 1.61
C GLY A 89 4.66 -6.69 1.29
N SER A 90 4.54 -5.64 2.10
CA SER A 90 5.35 -4.44 1.99
C SER A 90 5.57 -3.87 3.38
N LEU A 91 6.83 -3.80 3.78
CA LEU A 91 7.21 -3.25 5.07
C LEU A 91 8.60 -2.64 4.94
N MET A 92 8.69 -1.31 5.08
CA MET A 92 9.93 -0.57 4.84
C MET A 92 10.50 -0.86 3.44
N GLY A 93 11.72 -1.39 3.35
CA GLY A 93 12.32 -1.82 2.08
C GLY A 93 11.99 -3.26 1.66
N PHE A 94 11.29 -4.05 2.49
CA PHE A 94 10.89 -5.40 2.08
C PHE A 94 9.68 -5.36 1.14
N ARG A 95 9.74 -6.19 0.10
CA ARG A 95 8.66 -6.43 -0.86
C ARG A 95 8.53 -7.94 -1.06
N THR A 96 7.36 -8.49 -0.80
CA THR A 96 7.13 -9.94 -0.88
C THR A 96 5.91 -10.26 -1.71
N GLY A 97 5.84 -11.49 -2.19
CA GLY A 97 4.69 -12.06 -2.88
C GLY A 97 4.70 -13.58 -2.77
N ILE A 98 3.54 -14.15 -2.51
CA ILE A 98 3.27 -15.58 -2.67
C ILE A 98 2.03 -15.72 -3.54
N ALA A 99 2.13 -16.51 -4.61
CA ALA A 99 1.03 -16.78 -5.53
C ALA A 99 0.96 -18.28 -5.81
N ARG A 100 -0.19 -18.86 -5.46
CA ARG A 100 -0.50 -20.28 -5.59
C ARG A 100 -1.54 -20.50 -6.67
N TYR A 101 -1.33 -21.57 -7.43
CA TYR A 101 -2.23 -22.13 -8.41
C TYR A 101 -2.62 -23.54 -7.94
N PRO A 102 -3.71 -23.68 -7.15
CA PRO A 102 -4.05 -24.93 -6.48
C PRO A 102 -4.24 -26.09 -7.45
N ASP A 103 -4.93 -25.84 -8.56
CA ASP A 103 -5.24 -26.84 -9.59
C ASP A 103 -3.97 -27.35 -10.30
N GLN A 104 -2.96 -26.49 -10.43
CA GLN A 104 -1.65 -26.82 -11.04
C GLN A 104 -0.61 -27.25 -10.00
N ARG A 105 -0.97 -27.29 -8.71
CA ARG A 105 -0.05 -27.56 -7.58
C ARG A 105 1.28 -26.79 -7.68
N THR A 106 1.19 -25.53 -8.11
CA THR A 106 2.34 -24.67 -8.39
C THR A 106 2.26 -23.40 -7.56
N THR A 107 3.37 -23.02 -6.94
CA THR A 107 3.47 -21.78 -6.17
C THR A 107 4.73 -21.02 -6.55
N VAL A 108 4.57 -19.71 -6.73
CA VAL A 108 5.66 -18.75 -6.95
C VAL A 108 5.80 -17.89 -5.71
N ILE A 109 7.01 -17.88 -5.13
CA ILE A 109 7.37 -17.08 -3.95
C ILE A 109 8.45 -16.09 -4.35
N THR A 110 8.31 -14.83 -3.96
CA THR A 110 9.27 -13.76 -4.24
C THR A 110 9.51 -12.94 -2.99
N LEU A 111 10.76 -12.88 -2.53
CA LEU A 111 11.18 -12.09 -1.36
C LEU A 111 12.27 -11.12 -1.79
N CYS A 112 12.04 -9.82 -1.57
CA CYS A 112 13.00 -8.76 -1.90
C CYS A 112 13.24 -7.87 -0.68
N ASN A 113 14.47 -7.38 -0.52
CA ASN A 113 14.88 -6.48 0.56
C ASN A 113 15.22 -5.06 0.06
N VAL A 114 14.76 -4.68 -1.13
CA VAL A 114 14.93 -3.33 -1.69
C VAL A 114 13.56 -2.71 -1.96
N SER A 115 13.35 -1.49 -1.47
CA SER A 115 12.06 -0.78 -1.56
C SER A 115 11.55 -0.54 -2.98
N SER A 116 12.44 -0.41 -3.95
CA SER A 116 12.11 -0.24 -5.37
C SER A 116 11.80 -1.56 -6.08
N ALA A 117 11.96 -2.71 -5.41
CA ALA A 117 11.67 -4.00 -6.00
C ALA A 117 10.19 -4.13 -6.33
N ARG A 118 9.90 -4.52 -7.57
CA ARG A 118 8.54 -4.79 -8.05
C ARG A 118 8.25 -6.28 -7.90
N SER A 119 8.14 -6.77 -6.66
CA SER A 119 7.99 -8.21 -6.37
C SER A 119 6.85 -8.84 -7.17
N GLY A 120 5.70 -8.20 -7.27
CA GLY A 120 4.57 -8.71 -8.07
C GLY A 120 4.86 -8.85 -9.56
N ALA A 121 5.70 -7.97 -10.15
CA ALA A 121 6.12 -8.09 -11.55
C ALA A 121 7.12 -9.23 -11.74
N LEU A 122 8.04 -9.41 -10.79
CA LEU A 122 8.96 -10.56 -10.78
C LEU A 122 8.19 -11.88 -10.64
N SER A 123 7.22 -11.96 -9.73
CA SER A 123 6.36 -13.14 -9.58
C SER A 123 5.60 -13.41 -10.87
N ALA A 124 4.98 -12.39 -11.48
CA ALA A 124 4.24 -12.55 -12.73
C ALA A 124 5.09 -13.11 -13.87
N ALA A 125 6.34 -12.64 -14.01
CA ALA A 125 7.28 -13.13 -15.02
C ALA A 125 7.66 -14.61 -14.80
N VAL A 126 7.90 -15.02 -13.54
CA VAL A 126 8.17 -16.43 -13.21
C VAL A 126 6.93 -17.29 -13.49
N GLU A 127 5.75 -16.83 -13.09
CA GLU A 127 4.49 -17.49 -13.39
C GLU A 127 4.27 -17.63 -14.90
N ASP A 128 4.62 -16.63 -15.73
CA ASP A 128 4.51 -16.72 -17.19
C ASP A 128 5.41 -17.81 -17.80
N ILE A 129 6.61 -18.00 -17.23
CA ILE A 129 7.56 -19.03 -17.66
C ILE A 129 7.08 -20.41 -17.21
N VAL A 130 6.71 -20.57 -15.94
CA VAL A 130 6.42 -21.87 -15.33
C VAL A 130 5.04 -22.40 -15.73
N LEU A 131 4.05 -21.52 -15.88
CA LEU A 131 2.66 -21.89 -16.20
C LEU A 131 2.28 -21.58 -17.65
N GLY A 132 3.25 -21.16 -18.48
CA GLY A 132 3.03 -20.72 -19.86
C GLY A 132 2.15 -21.68 -20.68
N GLY A 133 2.37 -22.99 -20.54
CA GLY A 133 1.60 -24.04 -21.23
C GLY A 133 0.26 -24.40 -20.59
N SER A 134 -0.02 -23.91 -19.38
CA SER A 134 -1.24 -24.21 -18.62
C SER A 134 -2.30 -23.11 -18.71
N PHE A 135 -1.92 -21.89 -19.10
CA PHE A 135 -2.87 -20.78 -19.19
C PHE A 135 -3.94 -21.04 -20.25
N LEU A 136 -5.19 -20.77 -19.90
CA LEU A 136 -6.35 -21.00 -20.77
C LEU A 136 -6.64 -19.79 -21.67
N GLU A 137 -6.14 -18.62 -21.28
CA GLU A 137 -6.34 -17.38 -22.02
C GLU A 137 -5.01 -16.87 -22.60
N PRO A 138 -5.03 -16.32 -23.82
CA PRO A 138 -3.85 -15.72 -24.42
C PRO A 138 -3.34 -14.56 -23.58
N VAL A 139 -2.07 -14.20 -23.76
CA VAL A 139 -1.54 -12.95 -23.21
C VAL A 139 -2.32 -11.82 -23.85
N THR A 140 -3.32 -11.31 -23.15
CA THR A 140 -3.88 -10.01 -23.51
C THR A 140 -2.77 -9.01 -23.20
N PRO A 141 -2.27 -8.23 -24.17
CA PRO A 141 -1.37 -7.14 -23.85
C PRO A 141 -2.13 -6.23 -22.89
N THR A 142 -1.81 -6.38 -21.62
CA THR A 142 -2.34 -5.53 -20.57
C THR A 142 -1.75 -4.16 -20.87
N SER A 143 -2.56 -3.26 -21.42
CA SER A 143 -2.40 -1.84 -21.13
C SER A 143 -2.25 -1.78 -19.62
N ALA A 144 -1.02 -1.54 -19.16
CA ALA A 144 -0.60 -1.64 -17.77
C ALA A 144 -1.77 -1.20 -16.87
N PRO A 145 -2.18 -1.97 -15.83
CA PRO A 145 -3.24 -1.52 -14.94
C PRO A 145 -2.80 -0.15 -14.49
N GLY A 146 -3.52 0.89 -14.93
CA GLY A 146 -3.04 2.26 -14.96
C GLY A 146 -2.40 2.54 -13.62
N GLY A 147 -1.06 2.46 -13.57
CA GLY A 147 -0.35 2.52 -12.31
C GLY A 147 -0.68 3.88 -11.82
N ALA A 148 -1.54 3.95 -10.79
CA ALA A 148 -2.38 5.10 -10.45
C ALA A 148 -1.70 6.31 -11.02
N GLN A 149 -2.16 6.75 -12.22
CA GLN A 149 -1.39 7.73 -12.99
C GLN A 149 -1.05 8.76 -11.95
N SER A 150 0.25 8.90 -11.66
CA SER A 150 0.71 10.04 -10.89
C SER A 150 0.42 11.14 -11.88
N VAL A 151 -0.84 11.59 -11.86
CA VAL A 151 -1.28 12.77 -12.54
C VAL A 151 -0.33 13.73 -11.90
N THR A 152 0.68 14.09 -12.68
CA THR A 152 1.61 15.12 -12.28
C THR A 152 0.74 16.34 -12.41
N VAL A 153 -0.14 16.54 -11.41
CA VAL A 153 -1.08 17.62 -11.42
C VAL A 153 -0.15 18.80 -11.27
N LYS A 154 0.06 19.48 -12.39
CA LYS A 154 0.77 20.74 -12.44
C LYS A 154 0.22 21.57 -11.28
N PRO A 155 1.05 22.00 -10.32
CA PRO A 155 0.56 22.72 -9.16
C PRO A 155 -0.36 23.85 -9.64
N ALA A 156 -1.54 23.96 -9.05
CA ALA A 156 -2.35 25.13 -9.30
C ALA A 156 -1.55 26.35 -8.83
N GLN A 157 -1.53 27.42 -9.62
CA GLN A 157 -0.93 28.67 -9.17
C GLN A 157 -1.86 29.30 -8.13
N VAL A 158 -1.70 28.87 -6.88
CA VAL A 158 -2.40 29.42 -5.72
C VAL A 158 -1.53 30.55 -5.14
N PRO A 159 -2.10 31.75 -4.92
CA PRO A 159 -1.37 32.85 -4.31
C PRO A 159 -0.77 32.48 -2.94
N GLU A 160 0.40 33.05 -2.63
CA GLU A 160 1.13 32.73 -1.39
C GLU A 160 0.34 33.09 -0.13
N ASP A 161 -0.45 34.17 -0.16
CA ASP A 161 -1.34 34.58 0.92
C ASP A 161 -2.43 33.53 1.18
N VAL A 162 -2.98 32.92 0.13
CA VAL A 162 -3.95 31.83 0.26
C VAL A 162 -3.30 30.58 0.87
N ILE A 163 -2.06 30.25 0.46
CA ILE A 163 -1.29 29.15 1.07
C ILE A 163 -1.04 29.43 2.56
N ARG A 164 -0.65 30.66 2.91
CA ARG A 164 -0.42 31.07 4.30
C ARG A 164 -1.67 30.96 5.18
N GLN A 165 -2.86 31.17 4.62
CA GLN A 165 -4.12 30.97 5.37
C GLN A 165 -4.38 29.51 5.75
N MET A 166 -3.88 28.55 4.96
CA MET A 166 -4.01 27.12 5.24
C MET A 166 -3.02 26.63 6.30
N ALA A 167 -1.94 27.38 6.55
CA ALA A 167 -0.96 27.03 7.56
C ALA A 167 -1.54 27.11 8.98
N GLY A 168 -0.94 26.34 9.89
CA GLY A 168 -1.32 26.33 11.30
C GLY A 168 -1.17 24.97 11.94
N THR A 169 -1.66 24.88 13.18
CA THR A 169 -1.67 23.65 13.96
C THR A 169 -3.05 23.02 13.87
N TYR A 170 -3.09 21.73 13.60
CA TYR A 170 -4.32 20.97 13.42
C TYR A 170 -4.28 19.69 14.25
N ARG A 171 -5.38 19.32 14.88
CA ARG A 171 -5.45 18.15 15.77
C ARG A 171 -6.59 17.23 15.36
N SER A 172 -6.29 15.94 15.29
CA SER A 172 -7.30 14.90 15.14
C SER A 172 -7.49 14.20 16.48
N GLU A 173 -8.70 14.28 17.03
CA GLU A 173 -9.05 13.53 18.26
C GLU A 173 -9.09 12.03 18.02
N GLU A 174 -9.46 11.59 16.80
CA GLU A 174 -9.49 10.18 16.42
C GLU A 174 -8.08 9.56 16.45
N LEU A 175 -7.10 10.25 15.85
CA LEU A 175 -5.70 9.78 15.90
C LEU A 175 -4.96 10.21 17.18
N ARG A 176 -5.52 11.12 17.97
CA ARG A 176 -4.83 11.84 19.05
C ARG A 176 -3.48 12.40 18.58
N ALA A 177 -3.49 12.96 17.38
CA ALA A 177 -2.30 13.45 16.71
C ALA A 177 -2.45 14.93 16.36
N THR A 178 -1.35 15.68 16.51
CA THR A 178 -1.26 17.08 16.16
C THR A 178 -0.29 17.26 15.00
N TRP A 179 -0.74 17.92 13.93
CA TRP A 179 0.03 18.22 12.74
C TRP A 179 0.25 19.73 12.64
N VAL A 180 1.50 20.13 12.40
CA VAL A 180 1.87 21.52 12.17
C VAL A 180 2.20 21.70 10.69
N LEU A 181 1.39 22.48 9.99
CA LEU A 181 1.58 22.82 8.59
C LEU A 181 2.19 24.22 8.48
N GLU A 182 3.37 24.32 7.89
CA GLU A 182 4.05 25.60 7.63
C GLU A 182 3.93 25.96 6.14
N PRO A 183 3.78 27.27 5.82
CA PRO A 183 3.75 27.71 4.44
C PRO A 183 5.17 27.82 3.89
N ALA A 184 5.35 27.41 2.64
CA ALA A 184 6.47 27.75 1.78
C ALA A 184 5.96 28.42 0.50
N ALA A 185 6.85 28.96 -0.33
CA ALA A 185 6.50 29.83 -1.46
C ALA A 185 5.39 29.27 -2.38
N ASP A 186 5.36 27.96 -2.62
CA ASP A 186 4.43 27.29 -3.55
C ASP A 186 3.75 26.06 -2.94
N LYS A 187 3.89 25.81 -1.63
CA LYS A 187 3.47 24.57 -0.98
C LYS A 187 3.22 24.72 0.52
N LEU A 188 2.58 23.71 1.10
CA LEU A 188 2.56 23.50 2.55
C LEU A 188 3.57 22.41 2.91
N VAL A 189 4.22 22.55 4.06
CA VAL A 189 5.14 21.55 4.59
C VAL A 189 4.62 21.07 5.93
N LEU A 190 4.34 19.77 6.04
CA LEU A 190 4.07 19.14 7.33
C LEU A 190 5.37 18.96 8.09
N LYS A 191 5.46 19.56 9.27
CA LYS A 191 6.58 19.32 10.18
C LYS A 191 6.45 17.97 10.85
N VAL A 192 7.48 17.16 10.67
CA VAL A 192 7.66 15.90 11.40
C VAL A 192 8.95 16.06 12.21
N PRO A 193 8.91 15.95 13.55
CA PRO A 193 10.10 16.09 14.37
C PRO A 193 11.21 15.11 13.95
N GLY A 194 12.38 15.64 13.60
CA GLY A 194 13.55 14.85 13.21
C GLY A 194 13.59 14.37 11.75
N ASP A 195 12.70 14.89 10.89
CA ASP A 195 12.65 14.59 9.46
C ASP A 195 12.51 15.91 8.65
N ASP A 196 12.75 15.87 7.34
CA ASP A 196 12.61 17.01 6.42
C ASP A 196 11.13 17.41 6.21
N GLY A 197 10.19 16.61 6.74
CA GLY A 197 8.76 16.84 6.67
C GLY A 197 8.12 16.25 5.40
N VAL A 198 6.85 16.58 5.18
CA VAL A 198 6.12 16.15 3.98
C VAL A 198 5.63 17.36 3.21
N ASP A 199 6.05 17.45 1.95
CA ASP A 199 5.61 18.50 1.02
C ASP A 199 4.20 18.22 0.48
N PHE A 200 3.34 19.24 0.55
CA PHE A 200 2.00 19.24 0.02
C PHE A 200 1.84 20.35 -1.03
N LEU A 201 1.70 19.94 -2.29
CA LEU A 201 1.53 20.88 -3.41
C LEU A 201 0.04 21.21 -3.62
N PRO A 202 -0.30 22.48 -3.90
CA PRO A 202 -1.67 22.88 -4.18
C PRO A 202 -2.20 22.25 -5.47
N LYS A 203 -3.47 21.84 -5.41
CA LYS A 203 -4.28 21.31 -6.51
C LYS A 203 -5.48 22.21 -6.78
N ALA A 204 -5.97 22.87 -5.74
CA ALA A 204 -6.92 23.98 -5.76
C ALA A 204 -6.66 24.84 -4.50
N GLU A 205 -7.35 25.96 -4.35
CA GLU A 205 -7.19 26.85 -3.19
C GLU A 205 -7.29 26.14 -1.84
N THR A 206 -8.19 25.15 -1.73
CA THR A 206 -8.41 24.37 -0.49
C THR A 206 -7.99 22.91 -0.61
N VAL A 207 -7.30 22.51 -1.69
CA VAL A 207 -6.93 21.11 -1.91
C VAL A 207 -5.45 20.99 -2.15
N TYR A 208 -4.78 20.19 -1.32
CA TYR A 208 -3.34 19.98 -1.37
C TYR A 208 -3.03 18.48 -1.38
N SER A 209 -1.97 18.07 -2.06
CA SER A 209 -1.58 16.66 -2.09
C SER A 209 -0.08 16.45 -2.06
N GLY A 210 0.36 15.40 -1.38
CA GLY A 210 1.76 15.05 -1.19
C GLY A 210 1.89 13.62 -0.68
N SER A 211 2.89 12.87 -1.15
CA SER A 211 3.18 11.50 -0.67
C SER A 211 1.96 10.53 -0.64
N GLY A 212 1.04 10.66 -1.60
CA GLY A 212 -0.19 9.84 -1.66
C GLY A 212 -1.29 10.23 -0.67
N VAL A 213 -1.12 11.36 0.03
CA VAL A 213 -2.08 11.98 0.93
C VAL A 213 -2.72 13.18 0.24
N THR A 214 -4.02 13.38 0.44
CA THR A 214 -4.76 14.57 0.02
C THR A 214 -5.38 15.24 1.24
N LEU A 215 -5.20 16.55 1.33
CA LEU A 215 -5.80 17.42 2.34
C LEU A 215 -6.85 18.28 1.65
N THR A 216 -8.06 18.31 2.19
CA THR A 216 -9.14 19.21 1.76
C THR A 216 -9.50 20.12 2.93
N PHE A 217 -9.13 21.39 2.84
CA PHE A 217 -9.38 22.40 3.86
C PHE A 217 -10.84 22.82 3.89
N VAL A 218 -11.37 22.98 5.09
CA VAL A 218 -12.74 23.41 5.38
C VAL A 218 -12.67 24.84 5.92
N ARG A 219 -13.48 25.72 5.33
CA ARG A 219 -13.61 27.12 5.75
C ARG A 219 -15.00 27.39 6.34
N GLU A 220 -15.03 28.26 7.34
CA GLU A 220 -16.25 28.91 7.85
C GLU A 220 -16.06 30.42 7.67
N GLY A 221 -16.78 31.00 6.69
CA GLY A 221 -16.48 32.34 6.20
C GLY A 221 -15.06 32.40 5.62
N ASP A 222 -14.26 33.37 6.08
CA ASP A 222 -12.87 33.56 5.65
C ASP A 222 -11.87 32.75 6.49
N GLN A 223 -12.32 32.05 7.54
CA GLN A 223 -11.44 31.30 8.42
C GLN A 223 -11.35 29.84 8.02
N VAL A 224 -10.12 29.34 7.90
CA VAL A 224 -9.85 27.90 7.82
C VAL A 224 -10.03 27.31 9.21
N VAL A 225 -10.95 26.36 9.36
CA VAL A 225 -11.31 25.75 10.65
C VAL A 225 -10.85 24.30 10.77
N ALA A 226 -10.58 23.62 9.66
CA ALA A 226 -10.16 22.22 9.65
C ALA A 226 -9.59 21.80 8.29
N PHE A 227 -9.07 20.58 8.23
CA PHE A 227 -8.95 19.84 6.98
C PHE A 227 -9.44 18.40 7.13
N VAL A 228 -9.79 17.81 5.99
CA VAL A 228 -10.11 16.39 5.85
C VAL A 228 -8.99 15.71 5.08
N LEU A 229 -8.44 14.66 5.67
CA LEU A 229 -7.37 13.85 5.11
C LEU A 229 -7.92 12.62 4.40
N GLN A 230 -7.37 12.34 3.22
CA GLN A 230 -7.54 11.09 2.51
C GLN A 230 -6.18 10.48 2.17
N ALA A 231 -5.98 9.20 2.51
CA ALA A 231 -4.75 8.47 2.23
C ALA A 231 -5.05 6.98 2.03
N GLY A 232 -5.13 6.53 0.78
CA GLY A 232 -5.45 5.14 0.45
C GLY A 232 -6.77 4.68 1.09
N ARG A 233 -6.69 3.80 2.09
CA ARG A 233 -7.83 3.26 2.87
C ARG A 233 -8.31 4.18 3.99
N VAL A 234 -7.50 5.16 4.41
CA VAL A 234 -7.94 6.19 5.36
C VAL A 234 -8.74 7.21 4.58
N LYS A 235 -10.02 7.33 4.92
CA LYS A 235 -10.97 8.25 4.28
C LYS A 235 -11.61 9.11 5.35
N ASN A 236 -11.82 10.38 4.99
CA ASN A 236 -12.57 11.35 5.80
C ASN A 236 -12.00 11.59 7.20
N LEU A 237 -10.69 11.41 7.38
CA LEU A 237 -10.09 11.66 8.68
C LEU A 237 -9.96 13.15 8.90
N ARG A 238 -10.65 13.67 9.92
CA ARG A 238 -10.70 15.11 10.20
C ARG A 238 -9.59 15.53 11.15
N PHE A 239 -9.03 16.71 10.87
CA PHE A 239 -8.20 17.48 11.79
C PHE A 239 -8.77 18.88 11.94
N ASP A 240 -9.11 19.25 13.17
CA ASP A 240 -9.61 20.59 13.52
C ASP A 240 -8.44 21.53 13.79
N ARG A 241 -8.56 22.78 13.34
CA ARG A 241 -7.56 23.80 13.61
C ARG A 241 -7.59 24.15 15.08
N VAL A 242 -6.43 24.14 15.73
CA VAL A 242 -6.29 24.57 17.11
C VAL A 242 -5.71 25.98 17.18
N PRO A 243 -6.06 26.77 18.22
CA PRO A 243 -5.53 28.11 18.42
C PRO A 243 -4.00 28.17 18.48
#